data_AF-A0A963AIG3-F1
#
_entry.id   AF-A0A963AIG3-F1
#
_cell.length_a   1.000
_cell.length_b   1.000
_cell.length_c   1.000
_cell.angle_alpha   90.00
_cell.angle_beta   90.00
_cell.angle_gamma   90.00
#
_symmetry.space_group_name_H-M   'P 1'
#
loop_
_entity.id
_entity.type
_entity.pdbx_description
1 polymer ?
#
loop_
_entity_poly.entity_id
_entity_poly.type
_entity_poly.pdbx_seq_one_letter_code
_entity_poly.pdbx_strand_id
1 'polypeptide(L)' 'MAVRSPVSIAVLGAGSWGTALAILLSRNGADVKLWSHLQAHAAALQRERQNQAF' A
#
# COMPACT_ATOMS: atom_id res chain seq x y z
N MET A 1 -28.20 9.48 -4.84
CA MET A 1 -27.09 9.14 -3.91
C MET A 1 -25.80 9.65 -4.52
N ALA A 2 -25.03 10.49 -3.82
CA ALA A 2 -23.76 10.99 -4.34
C ALA A 2 -22.66 9.92 -4.13
N VAL A 3 -22.03 9.47 -5.20
CA VAL A 3 -20.83 8.63 -5.11
C VAL A 3 -19.68 9.50 -4.57
N ARG A 4 -19.13 9.16 -3.41
CA ARG A 4 -17.91 9.82 -2.92
C ARG A 4 -16.72 9.24 -3.70
N SER A 5 -15.89 10.11 -4.26
CA SER A 5 -14.62 9.69 -4.87
C SER A 5 -13.70 9.10 -3.79
N PRO A 6 -12.92 8.05 -4.09
CA PRO A 6 -12.01 7.46 -3.12
C PRO A 6 -10.96 8.47 -2.67
N VAL A 7 -10.63 8.46 -1.37
CA VAL A 7 -9.55 9.29 -0.83
C VAL A 7 -8.21 8.71 -1.27
N SER A 8 -7.33 9.54 -1.86
CA SER A 8 -5.98 9.12 -2.22
C SER A 8 -5.02 9.22 -1.03
N ILE A 9 -4.28 8.15 -0.73
CA ILE A 9 -3.35 8.07 0.41
C ILE A 9 -2.01 7.48 -0.04
N ALA A 10 -0.91 8.12 0.34
CA ALA A 10 0.43 7.57 0.20
C ALA A 10 0.94 7.07 1.57
N VAL A 11 1.35 5.81 1.65
CA VAL A 11 2.03 5.23 2.81
C VAL A 11 3.52 5.17 2.53
N LEU A 12 4.29 6.01 3.21
CA LEU A 12 5.74 6.10 3.05
C LEU A 12 6.43 5.09 3.98
N GLY A 13 6.89 3.99 3.40
CA GLY A 13 7.58 2.92 4.13
C GLY A 13 6.88 1.58 3.95
N ALA A 14 7.51 0.67 3.23
CA ALA A 14 6.97 -0.65 2.92
C ALA A 14 7.42 -1.76 3.88
N GLY A 15 7.65 -1.45 5.16
CA GLY A 15 7.87 -2.47 6.20
C GLY A 15 6.57 -3.19 6.58
N SER A 16 6.60 -4.05 7.61
CA SER A 16 5.45 -4.85 8.04
C SER A 16 4.23 -3.95 8.37
N TRP A 17 4.44 -2.92 9.21
CA TRP A 17 3.38 -1.99 9.62
C TRP A 17 2.85 -1.13 8.48
N GLY A 18 3.73 -0.58 7.63
CA GLY A 18 3.30 0.23 6.50
C GLY A 18 2.52 -0.58 5.46
N THR A 19 2.91 -1.83 5.24
CA THR A 19 2.16 -2.76 4.38
C THR A 19 0.80 -3.09 4.98
N ALA A 20 0.74 -3.42 6.27
CA ALA A 20 -0.52 -3.71 6.97
C ALA A 20 -1.47 -2.50 6.93
N LEU A 21 -0.96 -1.29 7.16
CA LEU A 21 -1.74 -0.05 7.08
C LEU A 21 -2.24 0.21 5.66
N ALA A 22 -1.41 0.01 4.64
CA ALA A 22 -1.83 0.18 3.25
C ALA A 22 -2.95 -0.79 2.86
N ILE A 23 -2.88 -2.05 3.32
CA ILE A 23 -3.94 -3.05 3.12
C ILE A 23 -5.23 -2.62 3.82
N LEU A 24 -5.15 -2.19 5.08
CA LEU A 24 -6.31 -1.72 5.86
C LEU A 24 -7.01 -0.55 5.15
N LEU A 25 -6.24 0.47 4.73
CA LEU A 25 -6.77 1.65 4.06
C LEU A 25 -7.40 1.30 2.71
N SER A 26 -6.76 0.42 1.93
CA SER A 26 -7.30 -0.04 0.64
C SER A 26 -8.62 -0.80 0.83
N ARG A 27 -8.74 -1.65 1.86
CA ARG A 27 -9.99 -2.33 2.21
C ARG A 27 -11.10 -1.37 2.64
N ASN A 28 -10.75 -0.21 3.18
CA ASN A 28 -11.69 0.86 3.53
C ASN A 28 -12.06 1.77 2.35
N GLY A 29 -11.69 1.41 1.12
CA GLY A 29 -12.09 2.11 -0.10
C GLY A 29 -11.22 3.32 -0.46
N ALA A 30 -10.05 3.48 0.17
CA ALA A 30 -9.07 4.48 -0.25
C ALA A 30 -8.27 3.99 -1.47
N ASP A 31 -7.85 4.93 -2.32
CA ASP A 31 -6.84 4.71 -3.36
C ASP A 31 -5.44 4.84 -2.72
N VAL A 32 -4.76 3.72 -2.50
CA VAL A 32 -3.56 3.67 -1.67
C VAL A 32 -2.32 3.36 -2.52
N LYS A 33 -1.27 4.18 -2.35
CA LYS A 33 0.07 3.90 -2.87
C LYS A 33 1.02 3.58 -1.72
N LEU A 34 1.62 2.39 -1.74
CA LEU A 34 2.68 1.99 -0.81
C LEU A 34 4.04 2.31 -1.42
N TRP A 35 4.86 3.08 -0.73
CA TRP A 35 6.19 3.48 -1.19
C TRP A 35 7.30 2.76 -0.43
N SER A 36 8.34 2.37 -1.17
CA SER A 36 9.58 1.81 -0.63
C SER A 36 10.76 2.59 -1.19
N HIS A 37 11.76 2.85 -0.35
CA HIS A 37 13.00 3.51 -0.76
C HIS A 37 13.87 2.62 -1.66
N LEU A 38 13.70 1.29 -1.57
CA LEU A 38 14.43 0.32 -2.39
C LEU A 38 13.57 -0.12 -3.56
N GLN A 39 14.03 0.16 -4.79
CA GLN A 39 13.33 -0.23 -6.01
C GLN A 39 13.12 -1.76 -6.09
N ALA A 40 14.13 -2.55 -5.72
CA ALA A 40 14.03 -4.01 -5.72
C ALA A 40 12.94 -4.51 -4.75
N HIS A 41 12.81 -3.86 -3.59
CA HIS A 41 11.76 -4.20 -2.62
C HIS A 41 10.37 -3.85 -3.16
N ALA A 42 10.20 -2.67 -3.76
CA ALA A 42 8.93 -2.30 -4.41
C ALA A 42 8.56 -3.27 -5.53
N ALA A 43 9.53 -3.68 -6.36
CA ALA A 43 9.32 -4.66 -7.43
C ALA A 43 8.92 -6.04 -6.88
N ALA A 44 9.56 -6.50 -5.80
CA ALA A 44 9.20 -7.75 -5.14
C ALA A 44 7.76 -7.69 -4.59
N LEU A 45 7.38 -6.62 -3.89
CA LEU A 45 6.00 -6.45 -3.39
C LEU A 45 4.96 -6.48 -4.50
N GLN A 46 5.25 -5.85 -5.65
CA GLN A 46 4.35 -5.86 -6.81
C GLN A 46 4.20 -7.25 -7.42
N ARG A 47 5.32 -7.98 -7.56
CA ARG A 47 5.35 -9.32 -8.17
C ARG A 47 4.74 -10.39 -7.27
N GLU A 48 5.12 -10.39 -6.00
CA GLU A 48 4.73 -11.42 -5.03
C GLU A 48 3.37 -11.14 -4.39
N ARG A 49 2.90 -9.88 -4.43
CA ARG A 49 1.67 -9.43 -3.77
C ARG A 49 1.65 -9.71 -2.26
N GLN A 50 2.83 -9.87 -1.66
CA GLN A 50 3.06 -10.15 -0.25
C GLN A 50 4.38 -9.51 0.21
N ASN A 51 4.46 -9.11 1.47
CA ASN A 51 5.70 -8.65 2.08
C ASN A 51 6.45 -9.84 2.67
N GLN A 52 7.39 -10.41 1.93
CA GLN A 52 8.19 -11.54 2.41
C GLN A 52 9.42 -11.10 3.22
N ALA A 53 9.82 -9.83 3.10
CA ALA A 53 11.03 -9.33 3.72
C ALA A 53 10.83 -8.91 5.18
N PHE A 54 9.59 -8.63 5.60
CA PHE A 54 9.24 -8.02 6.89
C PHE A 54 7.96 -8.58 7.50
#